data_AF-A0A925UDU8-F1
#
_entry.id   AF-A0A925UDU8-F1
#
_cell.length_a   1.000
_cell.length_b   1.000
_cell.length_c   1.000
_cell.angle_alpha   90.00
_cell.angle_beta   90.00
_cell.angle_gamma   90.00
#
_symmetry.space_group_name_H-M   'P 1'
#
loop_
_entity.id
_entity.type
_entity.pdbx_description
1 polymer ?
#
loop_
_entity_poly.entity_id
_entity_poly.type
_entity_poly.pdbx_seq_one_letter_code
_entity_poly.pdbx_strand_id
1 'polypeptide(L)' 'MSRARIMAVTSGKGGVGKTFLSANLAAALAKRGRRVLVLDADLGLANLDVILNLHPKITLHDVFTG' A
#
# COMPACT_ATOMS: atom_id res chain seq x y z
N MET A 1 0.49 24.04 -5.36
CA MET A 1 0.34 22.64 -4.86
C MET A 1 1.72 22.07 -4.57
N SER A 2 1.99 21.55 -3.38
CA SER A 2 3.28 20.87 -3.13
C SER A 2 3.29 19.50 -3.82
N ARG A 3 4.42 19.13 -4.42
CA ARG A 3 4.61 17.84 -5.09
C ARG A 3 4.64 16.72 -4.06
N ALA A 4 3.88 15.65 -4.28
CA ALA A 4 3.95 14.46 -3.44
C ALA A 4 5.31 13.76 -3.62
N ARG A 5 5.90 13.27 -2.52
CA ARG A 5 7.06 12.37 -2.59
C ARG A 5 6.57 10.96 -2.91
N ILE A 6 7.12 10.35 -3.95
CA ILE A 6 6.77 9.00 -4.41
C ILE A 6 7.92 8.06 -4.05
N MET A 7 7.60 6.90 -3.48
CA MET A 7 8.56 5.86 -3.11
C MET A 7 7.99 4.49 -3.51
N ALA A 8 8.79 3.68 -4.20
CA ALA A 8 8.46 2.30 -4.53
C ALA A 8 9.25 1.36 -3.63
N VAL A 9 8.57 0.38 -3.02
CA VAL A 9 9.18 -0.70 -2.23
C VAL A 9 9.15 -1.98 -3.05
N THR A 10 10.32 -2.51 -3.41
CA THR A 10 10.45 -3.67 -4.31
C THR A 10 11.50 -4.67 -3.81
N SER A 11 11.49 -5.89 -4.37
CA SER A 11 12.50 -6.93 -4.13
C SER A 11 12.44 -7.98 -5.24
N GLY A 12 13.55 -8.68 -5.48
CA GLY A 12 13.61 -9.78 -6.45
C GLY A 12 13.06 -11.12 -5.97
N LYS A 13 12.62 -11.23 -4.70
CA LYS A 13 12.14 -12.49 -4.09
C LYS A 13 10.82 -12.31 -3.34
N GLY A 14 9.92 -13.28 -3.46
CA GLY A 14 8.70 -13.38 -2.67
C GLY A 14 8.99 -13.57 -1.17
N GLY A 15 8.06 -13.13 -0.30
CA GLY A 15 8.12 -13.41 1.14
C GLY A 15 9.14 -12.60 1.97
N VAL A 16 9.86 -11.64 1.38
CA VAL A 16 10.87 -10.82 2.12
C VAL A 16 10.28 -9.70 2.99
N GLY A 17 8.95 -9.60 3.10
CA GLY A 17 8.29 -8.61 3.96
C GLY A 17 8.02 -7.23 3.34
N LYS A 18 7.99 -7.12 2.00
CA LYS A 18 7.72 -5.83 1.29
C LYS A 18 6.44 -5.15 1.77
N THR A 19 5.32 -5.86 1.75
CA THR A 19 4.00 -5.32 2.13
C THR A 19 3.98 -4.92 3.60
N PHE A 20 4.62 -5.72 4.47
CA PHE A 20 4.76 -5.39 5.89
C PHE A 20 5.54 -4.09 6.12
N LEU A 21 6.66 -3.90 5.41
CA LEU A 21 7.45 -2.67 5.46
C LEU A 21 6.62 -1.47 4.95
N SER A 22 5.97 -1.61 3.79
CA SER A 22 5.15 -0.54 3.18
C SER A 22 4.02 -0.08 4.12
N ALA A 23 3.27 -1.02 4.70
CA ALA A 23 2.19 -0.73 5.63
C ALA A 23 2.68 0.02 6.88
N ASN A 24 3.73 -0.48 7.53
CA ASN A 24 4.25 0.11 8.76
C ASN A 24 4.96 1.46 8.53
N LEU A 25 5.69 1.61 7.42
CA LEU A 25 6.29 2.89 7.05
C LEU A 25 5.22 3.95 6.86
N ALA A 26 4.13 3.61 6.17
CA ALA A 26 3.02 4.52 5.97
C ALA A 26 2.30 4.88 7.28
N ALA A 27 2.03 3.90 8.13
CA ALA A 27 1.47 4.12 9.45
C ALA A 27 2.36 5.06 10.29
N ALA A 28 3.68 4.87 10.27
CA ALA A 28 4.63 5.73 10.98
C ALA A 28 4.64 7.16 10.43
N LEU A 29 4.58 7.34 9.10
CA LEU A 29 4.49 8.66 8.47
C LEU A 29 3.17 9.35 8.79
N ALA A 30 2.06 8.62 8.77
CA ALA A 30 0.73 9.12 9.14
C ALA A 30 0.70 9.56 10.60
N LYS A 31 1.25 8.76 11.53
CA LYS A 31 1.41 9.13 12.96
C LYS A 31 2.23 10.40 13.17
N ARG A 32 3.11 10.77 12.23
CA ARG A 32 3.88 12.03 12.22
C ARG A 32 3.15 13.19 11.53
N GLY A 33 1.85 13.07 11.29
CA GLY A 33 1.01 14.12 10.70
C GLY A 33 1.19 14.28 9.18
N ARG A 34 1.82 13.33 8.48
CA ARG A 34 1.91 13.36 7.02
C ARG A 34 0.64 12.80 6.39
N ARG A 35 0.18 13.40 5.30
CA ARG A 35 -0.83 12.79 4.42
C ARG A 35 -0.15 11.72 3.58
N VAL A 36 -0.57 10.47 3.74
CA VAL A 36 0.06 9.30 3.13
C VAL A 36 -0.98 8.50 2.37
N LEU A 37 -0.62 8.03 1.17
CA LEU A 37 -1.34 7.04 0.40
C LEU A 37 -0.42 5.82 0.28
N VAL A 38 -0.95 4.63 0.58
CA VAL A 38 -0.28 3.36 0.27
C VAL A 38 -1.06 2.69 -0.85
N LEU A 39 -0.31 2.19 -1.83
CA LEU A 39 -0.84 1.45 -2.95
C LEU A 39 -0.22 0.05 -2.90
N ASP A 40 -1.05 -0.99 -2.91
CA ASP A 40 -0.57 -2.33 -3.23
C ASP A 40 -0.56 -2.48 -4.74
N ALA A 41 0.63 -2.63 -5.32
CA ALA A 41 0.81 -2.79 -6.76
C ALA A 41 0.79 -4.27 -7.18
N ASP A 42 0.64 -5.20 -6.23
CA ASP A 42 0.44 -6.62 -6.50
C ASP A 42 -1.06 -6.90 -6.72
N LEU A 43 -1.53 -6.73 -7.95
CA LEU A 43 -2.94 -6.93 -8.29
C LEU A 43 -3.38 -8.40 -8.30
N GLY A 44 -2.45 -9.36 -8.27
CA GLY A 44 -2.75 -10.79 -8.27
C GLY A 44 -2.85 -11.40 -6.88
N LEU A 45 -2.07 -10.90 -5.93
CA LEU A 45 -2.00 -11.38 -4.54
C LEU A 45 -1.85 -10.21 -3.57
N ALA A 46 -2.71 -9.19 -3.69
CA ALA A 46 -2.72 -8.07 -2.77
C ALA A 46 -2.87 -8.58 -1.32
N ASN A 47 -2.04 -8.07 -0.42
CA ASN A 47 -2.02 -8.49 0.99
C ASN A 47 -2.14 -7.30 1.95
N LEU A 48 -2.18 -6.07 1.41
CA LEU A 48 -2.20 -4.86 2.24
C LEU A 48 -3.49 -4.73 3.06
N ASP A 49 -4.62 -5.11 2.49
CA ASP A 49 -5.91 -5.19 3.18
C ASP A 49 -5.87 -6.17 4.36
N VAL A 50 -5.28 -7.35 4.18
CA VAL A 50 -5.10 -8.34 5.25
C VAL A 50 -4.22 -7.78 6.37
N ILE A 51 -3.06 -7.19 6.02
CA ILE A 51 -2.12 -6.62 7.01
C ILE A 51 -2.75 -5.46 7.79
N LEU A 52 -3.58 -4.65 7.13
CA LEU A 52 -4.27 -3.52 7.74
C LEU A 52 -5.63 -3.90 8.35
N ASN A 53 -6.01 -5.18 8.29
CA ASN A 53 -7.31 -5.70 8.72
C ASN A 53 -8.50 -4.91 8.14
N LEU A 54 -8.49 -4.73 6.82
CA LEU A 54 -9.50 -4.02 6.05
C LEU A 54 -10.40 -5.00 5.29
N HIS A 55 -11.67 -4.63 5.13
CA HIS A 55 -12.63 -5.32 4.28
C HIS A 55 -13.13 -4.35 3.20
N PRO A 56 -12.34 -4.12 2.13
CA PRO A 56 -12.68 -3.15 1.09
C PRO A 56 -13.94 -3.59 0.34
N LYS A 57 -14.89 -2.66 0.16
CA LYS A 57 -16.08 -2.87 -0.67
C LYS A 57 -15.83 -2.57 -2.15
N ILE A 58 -14.79 -1.78 -2.42
CA ILE A 58 -14.35 -1.37 -3.75
C ILE A 58 -12.83 -1.51 -3.74
N THR A 59 -12.30 -2.18 -4.75
CA THR A 59 -10.88 -2.44 -4.97
C THR A 59 -10.40 -1.69 -6.22
N LEU A 60 -9.08 -1.68 -6.44
CA LEU A 60 -8.54 -1.14 -7.69
C LEU A 60 -8.99 -1.96 -8.91
N HIS A 61 -9.18 -3.27 -8.74
CA HIS A 61 -9.70 -4.12 -9.80
C HIS A 61 -11.07 -3.61 -10.27
N ASP A 62 -12.01 -3.34 -9.35
CA ASP A 62 -13.33 -2.80 -9.67
C ASP A 62 -13.23 -1.46 -10.42
N VAL A 63 -12.32 -0.58 -9.99
CA VAL A 63 -12.08 0.70 -10.69
C VAL A 63 -11.58 0.49 -12.12
N PHE A 64 -10.77 -0.54 -12.37
CA PHE A 64 -10.27 -0.85 -13.71
C PHE A 64 -11.29 -1.59 -14.59
N THR A 65 -12.21 -2.35 -13.99
CA THR A 65 -13.20 -3.14 -14.74
C THR A 65 -14.55 -2.46 -14.93
N GLY A 66 -14.83 -1.36 -14.22
CA GLY A 66 -16.11 -0.65 -14.25
C GLY A 66 -17.17 -1.29 -13.35
#